data_AF-B8LU36-F1
#
_entry.id   AF-B8LU36-F1
#
_cell.length_a   1.000
_cell.length_b   1.000
_cell.length_c   1.000
_cell.angle_alpha   90.00
_cell.angle_beta   90.00
_cell.angle_gamma   90.00
#
_symmetry.space_group_name_H-M   'P 1'
#
loop_
_entity.id
_entity.type
_entity.pdbx_description
1 polymer ?
#
loop_
_entity_poly.entity_id
_entity_poly.type
_entity_poly.pdbx_seq_one_letter_code
_entity_poly.pdbx_strand_id
1 'polypeptide(L)'
;MAPLGDIDISQAYSLTVGCIVIFLLTFRLSHTVFHYLYPRLKHLVHRLSLPRPRSRLSGVLPKDWSRIALLAIYLGGTVASNVIYVSTLAEASSRAAKLCLANVVPLMVCSHEVGAHLFGVSLDLFHSVHRLLGTMAFLQGLAHGVYEVASAPVHVHDGTVVYGISASIIFASLMLSSVFKARVYEFFSQSHRACALGLVFATWRHTYNKSALSTWCIAGAAAAYALTFLIQILRIAVRNLAFARRAECLINHQGNNLEVIVFPARPWTVRAGERVNLSIPSAGLMSVFQMHPFVITWWDNNELGKLESFTLLVKPRSGFTNKLKMLPSTRHRAWIDGPYGPDRALGTPISDYGHIFMVATGIGVGAQIPYIKQLLEGYRRGVVRTQKIVLIWQMDLEADYDDVQDWLQELVSQDSGYVSGPRNGVAYLLNNV
;
A
#
# COMPACT_ATOMS: atom_id res chain seq x y z
N MET A 1 -6.22 -44.35 -12.14
CA MET A 1 -7.32 -43.67 -11.43
C MET A 1 -7.51 -44.39 -10.10
N ALA A 2 -6.96 -43.84 -9.02
CA ALA A 2 -7.37 -44.20 -7.67
C ALA A 2 -8.41 -43.16 -7.23
N PRO A 3 -9.54 -43.55 -6.62
CA PRO A 3 -10.54 -42.58 -6.20
C PRO A 3 -9.90 -41.70 -5.11
N LEU A 4 -10.05 -40.38 -5.25
CA LEU A 4 -9.90 -39.46 -4.13
C LEU A 4 -10.86 -39.97 -3.05
N GLY A 5 -10.34 -40.56 -1.97
CA GLY A 5 -11.16 -40.97 -0.83
C GLY A 5 -12.01 -39.79 -0.39
N ASP A 6 -13.31 -40.03 -0.17
CA ASP A 6 -14.31 -39.02 0.14
C ASP A 6 -13.77 -38.02 1.17
N ILE A 7 -13.39 -36.84 0.66
CA ILE A 7 -12.85 -35.77 1.48
C ILE A 7 -14.04 -35.09 2.11
N ASP A 8 -14.16 -35.27 3.42
CA ASP A 8 -15.18 -34.62 4.22
C ASP A 8 -15.03 -33.09 4.07
N ILE A 9 -16.03 -32.45 3.45
CA ILE A 9 -16.08 -31.02 3.15
C ILE A 9 -15.85 -30.19 4.43
N SER A 10 -16.19 -30.75 5.59
CA SER A 10 -15.96 -30.16 6.90
C SER A 10 -14.46 -30.06 7.26
N GLN A 11 -13.64 -31.05 6.88
CA GLN A 11 -12.20 -31.04 7.08
C GLN A 11 -11.52 -30.02 6.16
N ALA A 12 -11.99 -29.91 4.92
CA ALA A 12 -11.51 -28.92 3.96
C ALA A 12 -11.81 -27.47 4.41
N TYR A 13 -13.02 -27.23 4.92
CA TYR A 13 -13.43 -25.94 5.47
C TYR A 13 -12.62 -25.57 6.72
N SER A 14 -12.47 -26.50 7.66
CA SER A 14 -11.73 -26.24 8.91
C SER A 14 -10.24 -25.97 8.69
N LEU A 15 -9.60 -26.63 7.71
CA LEU A 15 -8.18 -26.40 7.43
C LEU A 15 -7.94 -25.05 6.74
N THR A 16 -8.77 -24.68 5.76
CA THR A 16 -8.64 -23.38 5.07
C THR A 16 -8.97 -22.21 5.99
N VAL A 17 -10.06 -22.29 6.75
CA VAL A 17 -10.39 -21.30 7.78
C VAL A 17 -9.31 -21.27 8.86
N GLY A 18 -8.82 -22.44 9.30
CA GLY A 18 -7.74 -22.56 10.27
C GLY A 18 -6.45 -21.87 9.82
N CYS A 19 -6.00 -22.10 8.59
CA CYS A 19 -4.80 -21.44 8.05
C CYS A 19 -4.96 -19.92 7.95
N ILE A 20 -6.13 -19.44 7.51
CA ILE A 20 -6.42 -17.99 7.44
C ILE A 20 -6.44 -17.40 8.85
N VAL A 21 -7.15 -18.01 9.80
CA VAL A 21 -7.25 -17.54 11.18
C VAL A 21 -5.89 -17.57 11.88
N ILE A 22 -5.11 -18.65 11.71
CA ILE A 22 -3.74 -18.75 12.26
C ILE A 22 -2.84 -17.67 11.66
N PHE A 23 -2.92 -17.40 10.36
CA PHE A 23 -2.16 -16.31 9.75
C PHE A 23 -2.59 -14.94 10.31
N LEU A 24 -3.89 -14.67 10.40
CA LEU A 24 -4.41 -13.42 10.95
C LEU A 24 -4.01 -13.23 12.42
N LEU A 25 -4.10 -14.28 13.23
CA LEU A 25 -3.75 -14.28 14.65
C LEU A 25 -2.23 -14.17 14.87
N THR A 26 -1.41 -14.90 14.10
CA THR A 26 0.06 -14.81 14.20
C THR A 26 0.56 -13.44 13.74
N PHE A 27 -0.03 -12.88 12.67
CA PHE A 27 0.30 -11.53 12.24
C PHE A 27 -0.11 -10.50 13.30
N ARG A 28 -1.34 -10.56 13.83
CA ARG A 28 -1.81 -9.69 14.92
C ARG A 28 -0.96 -9.83 16.18
N LEU A 29 -0.67 -11.05 16.60
CA LEU A 29 0.13 -11.34 17.78
C LEU A 29 1.56 -10.82 17.60
N SER A 30 2.19 -11.08 16.46
CA SER A 30 3.53 -10.57 16.15
C SER A 30 3.55 -9.04 16.17
N HIS A 31 2.51 -8.39 15.62
CA HIS A 31 2.36 -6.94 15.66
C HIS A 31 2.12 -6.40 17.08
N THR A 32 1.28 -7.05 17.88
CA THR A 32 1.00 -6.65 19.28
C THR A 32 2.20 -6.86 20.19
N VAL A 33 2.86 -8.01 20.08
CA VAL A 33 4.11 -8.33 20.81
C VAL A 33 5.18 -7.33 20.41
N PHE A 34 5.30 -7.01 19.12
CA PHE A 34 6.18 -5.97 18.64
C PHE A 34 5.85 -4.59 19.23
N HIS A 35 4.58 -4.19 19.25
CA HIS A 35 4.13 -2.94 19.83
C HIS A 35 4.45 -2.84 21.33
N TYR A 36 4.38 -3.96 22.06
CA TYR A 36 4.69 -4.02 23.48
C TYR A 36 6.20 -4.05 23.77
N LEU A 37 6.98 -4.78 22.96
CA LEU A 37 8.43 -4.93 23.15
C LEU A 37 9.23 -3.75 22.58
N TYR A 38 8.75 -3.11 21.52
CA TYR A 38 9.47 -2.04 20.81
C TYR A 38 9.85 -0.86 21.71
N PRO A 39 8.96 -0.28 22.56
CA PRO A 39 9.33 0.81 23.45
C PRO A 39 10.45 0.43 24.43
N ARG A 40 10.48 -0.84 24.86
CA ARG A 40 11.46 -1.37 25.82
C ARG A 40 12.82 -1.64 25.16
N LEU A 41 12.81 -2.10 23.92
CA LEU A 41 14.03 -2.38 23.13
C LEU A 41 14.57 -1.15 22.39
N LYS A 42 13.77 -0.09 22.24
CA LYS A 42 14.16 1.15 21.53
C LYS A 42 15.47 1.73 22.06
N HIS A 43 15.71 1.66 23.37
CA HIS A 43 16.95 2.16 23.98
C HIS A 43 18.20 1.36 23.59
N LEU A 44 18.07 0.04 23.42
CA LEU A 44 19.17 -0.84 22.98
C LEU A 44 19.47 -0.62 21.49
N VAL A 45 18.42 -0.51 20.69
CA VAL A 45 18.47 -0.25 19.25
C VAL A 45 19.08 1.12 18.94
N HIS A 46 18.74 2.15 19.72
CA HIS A 46 19.27 3.51 19.52
C HIS A 46 20.76 3.64 19.90
N ARG A 47 21.27 2.78 20.79
CA ARG A 47 22.70 2.71 21.15
C ARG A 47 23.58 2.06 20.08
N LEU A 48 23.01 1.26 19.18
CA LEU A 48 23.73 0.57 18.09
C LEU A 48 23.77 1.36 16.78
N SER A 49 23.55 2.68 16.83
CA SER A 49 23.41 3.55 15.65
C SER A 49 24.70 3.67 14.83
N LEU A 50 24.92 2.73 13.90
CA LEU A 50 25.90 2.88 12.82
C LEU A 50 25.34 3.78 11.69
N PRO A 51 26.21 4.49 10.93
CA PRO A 51 25.79 5.34 9.82
C PRO A 51 25.04 4.55 8.75
N ARG A 52 23.92 5.13 8.27
CA ARG A 52 23.02 4.50 7.29
C ARG A 52 23.64 4.47 5.89
N PRO A 53 23.69 3.34 5.18
CA PRO A 53 24.05 3.33 3.76
C PRO A 53 22.89 3.86 2.91
N ARG A 54 23.12 4.99 2.22
CA ARG A 54 22.25 5.53 1.16
C ARG A 54 22.36 4.66 -0.09
N SER A 55 21.64 3.55 -0.18
CA SER A 55 21.60 2.73 -1.41
C SER A 55 20.22 2.76 -2.08
N ARG A 56 20.21 2.65 -3.42
CA ARG A 56 19.00 2.57 -4.28
C ARG A 56 18.10 1.36 -3.99
N LEU A 57 18.51 0.45 -3.09
CA LEU A 57 17.73 -0.70 -2.59
C LEU A 57 16.68 -0.32 -1.51
N SER A 58 16.54 0.98 -1.20
CA SER A 58 15.63 1.53 -0.19
C SER A 58 14.14 1.23 -0.39
N GLY A 59 13.75 0.63 -1.53
CA GLY A 59 12.38 0.19 -1.79
C GLY A 59 12.01 -1.15 -1.14
N VAL A 60 12.99 -1.95 -0.73
CA VAL A 60 12.79 -3.30 -0.15
C VAL A 60 13.19 -3.35 1.32
N LEU A 61 14.23 -2.61 1.72
CA LEU A 61 14.73 -2.63 3.09
C LEU A 61 13.90 -1.71 4.00
N PRO A 62 13.42 -2.22 5.15
CA PRO A 62 12.72 -1.39 6.11
C PRO A 62 13.57 -0.25 6.68
N LYS A 63 12.93 0.89 6.96
CA LYS A 63 13.60 2.11 7.47
C LYS A 63 13.96 2.05 8.97
N ASP A 64 13.41 1.07 9.69
CA ASP A 64 13.57 0.91 11.15
C ASP A 64 14.40 -0.34 11.48
N TRP A 65 15.36 -0.22 12.40
CA TRP A 65 16.22 -1.33 12.83
C TRP A 65 15.47 -2.58 13.32
N SER A 66 14.34 -2.38 13.97
CA SER A 66 13.46 -3.45 14.44
C SER A 66 12.87 -4.25 13.27
N ARG A 67 12.51 -3.56 12.18
CA ARG A 67 12.06 -4.19 10.94
C ARG A 67 13.23 -4.86 10.19
N ILE A 68 14.46 -4.31 10.27
CA ILE A 68 15.68 -4.96 9.75
C ILE A 68 15.96 -6.27 10.51
N ALA A 69 15.84 -6.27 11.85
CA ALA A 69 16.02 -7.47 12.66
C ALA A 69 14.98 -8.55 12.32
N LEU A 70 13.70 -8.18 12.18
CA LEU A 70 12.65 -9.11 11.74
C LEU A 70 12.94 -9.69 10.35
N LEU A 71 13.39 -8.84 9.42
CA LEU A 71 13.78 -9.28 8.08
C LEU A 71 14.97 -10.25 8.14
N ALA A 72 15.98 -9.97 8.97
CA ALA A 72 17.15 -10.83 9.14
C ALA A 72 16.77 -12.20 9.74
N ILE A 73 15.88 -12.24 10.73
CA ILE A 73 15.36 -13.48 11.31
C ILE A 73 14.60 -14.28 10.26
N TYR A 74 13.71 -13.63 9.51
CA TYR A 74 12.92 -14.28 8.46
C TYR A 74 13.81 -14.83 7.32
N LEU A 75 14.79 -14.06 6.86
CA LEU A 75 15.77 -14.51 5.86
C LEU A 75 16.63 -15.65 6.40
N GLY A 76 17.14 -15.52 7.63
CA GLY A 76 17.92 -16.57 8.29
C GLY A 76 17.14 -17.87 8.45
N GLY A 77 15.87 -17.79 8.86
CA GLY A 77 14.96 -18.93 8.94
C GLY A 77 14.69 -19.58 7.58
N THR A 78 14.56 -18.78 6.52
CA THR A 78 14.36 -19.29 5.15
C THR A 78 15.62 -19.99 4.62
N VAL A 79 16.80 -19.44 4.87
CA VAL A 79 18.09 -20.07 4.50
C VAL A 79 18.29 -21.35 5.30
N ALA A 80 18.08 -21.31 6.61
CA ALA A 80 18.17 -22.47 7.48
C ALA A 80 17.26 -23.60 7.01
N SER A 81 16.01 -23.29 6.66
CA SER A 81 15.03 -24.26 6.14
C SER A 81 15.47 -24.91 4.83
N ASN A 82 16.19 -24.18 3.98
CA ASN A 82 16.70 -24.67 2.71
C ASN A 82 17.99 -25.49 2.81
N VAL A 83 18.82 -25.25 3.84
CA VAL A 83 20.19 -25.81 3.88
C VAL A 83 20.36 -26.86 4.98
N ILE A 84 19.74 -26.67 6.14
CA ILE A 84 19.99 -27.52 7.31
C ILE A 84 19.38 -28.92 7.08
N TYR A 85 20.20 -29.95 7.23
CA TYR A 85 19.82 -31.37 7.03
C TYR A 85 19.22 -31.67 5.65
N VAL A 86 19.75 -31.06 4.58
CA VAL A 86 19.38 -31.43 3.20
C VAL A 86 20.47 -32.29 2.59
N SER A 87 20.10 -33.49 2.16
CA SER A 87 21.06 -34.47 1.63
C SER A 87 20.92 -34.73 0.13
N THR A 88 19.75 -34.46 -0.45
CA THR A 88 19.47 -34.72 -1.87
C THR A 88 18.89 -33.49 -2.59
N LEU A 89 19.11 -33.41 -3.90
CA LEU A 89 18.53 -32.35 -4.74
C LEU A 89 16.99 -32.41 -4.79
N ALA A 90 16.41 -33.61 -4.77
CA ALA A 90 14.96 -33.78 -4.72
C ALA A 90 14.36 -33.25 -3.40
N GLU A 91 15.06 -33.48 -2.28
CA GLU A 91 14.66 -32.92 -0.99
C GLU A 91 14.79 -31.38 -0.99
N ALA A 92 15.89 -30.84 -1.52
CA ALA A 92 16.08 -29.40 -1.69
C ALA A 92 14.95 -28.76 -2.53
N SER A 93 14.61 -29.40 -3.66
CA SER A 93 13.48 -29.04 -4.54
C SER A 93 12.16 -28.99 -3.76
N SER A 94 11.85 -30.05 -3.00
CA SER A 94 10.61 -30.16 -2.22
C SER A 94 10.52 -29.07 -1.13
N ARG A 95 11.63 -28.76 -0.46
CA ARG A 95 11.65 -27.72 0.58
C ARG A 95 11.47 -26.32 -0.02
N ALA A 96 12.17 -26.02 -1.11
CA ALA A 96 12.00 -24.78 -1.85
C ALA A 96 10.55 -24.60 -2.34
N ALA A 97 9.91 -25.66 -2.84
CA ALA A 97 8.50 -25.63 -3.25
C ALA A 97 7.55 -25.30 -2.08
N LYS A 98 7.76 -25.94 -0.92
CA LYS A 98 6.95 -25.67 0.29
C LYS A 98 7.15 -24.24 0.80
N LEU A 99 8.37 -23.72 0.79
CA LEU A 99 8.67 -22.33 1.17
C LEU A 99 8.09 -21.33 0.16
N CYS A 100 8.09 -21.64 -1.14
CA CYS A 100 7.40 -20.85 -2.15
C CYS A 100 5.91 -20.73 -1.80
N LEU A 101 5.24 -21.87 -1.58
CA LEU A 101 3.82 -21.91 -1.25
C LEU A 101 3.51 -21.18 0.07
N ALA A 102 4.36 -21.34 1.09
CA ALA A 102 4.23 -20.64 2.37
C ALA A 102 4.29 -19.12 2.24
N ASN A 103 4.94 -18.59 1.20
CA ASN A 103 4.98 -17.16 0.90
C ASN A 103 3.84 -16.72 -0.03
N VAL A 104 3.38 -17.58 -0.94
CA VAL A 104 2.25 -17.28 -1.85
C VAL A 104 0.95 -17.08 -1.08
N VAL A 105 0.67 -17.89 -0.05
CA VAL A 105 -0.57 -17.77 0.74
C VAL A 105 -0.71 -16.37 1.37
N PRO A 106 0.24 -15.86 2.18
CA PRO A 106 0.15 -14.52 2.75
C PRO A 106 0.28 -13.42 1.69
N LEU A 107 1.00 -13.66 0.59
CA LEU A 107 1.07 -12.74 -0.54
C LEU A 107 -0.32 -12.43 -1.10
N MET A 108 -1.17 -13.46 -1.24
CA MET A 108 -2.54 -13.29 -1.73
C MET A 108 -3.41 -12.48 -0.75
N VAL A 109 -3.26 -12.68 0.56
CA VAL A 109 -3.92 -11.85 1.58
C VAL A 109 -3.44 -10.40 1.50
N CYS A 110 -2.15 -10.20 1.20
CA CYS A 110 -1.53 -8.89 1.05
C CYS A 110 -1.83 -8.19 -0.29
N SER A 111 -2.87 -8.57 -1.02
CA SER A 111 -3.17 -8.04 -2.36
C SER A 111 -4.06 -6.80 -2.38
N HIS A 112 -4.91 -6.62 -1.37
CA HIS A 112 -5.89 -5.54 -1.32
C HIS A 112 -5.62 -4.58 -0.17
N GLU A 113 -5.79 -3.28 -0.43
CA GLU A 113 -5.44 -2.20 0.51
C GLU A 113 -6.26 -2.25 1.80
N VAL A 114 -7.47 -2.83 1.78
CA VAL A 114 -8.26 -3.11 3.00
C VAL A 114 -7.52 -3.99 4.00
N GLY A 115 -6.60 -4.85 3.54
CA GLY A 115 -5.75 -5.65 4.41
C GLY A 115 -4.95 -4.78 5.37
N ALA A 116 -4.40 -3.66 4.91
CA ALA A 116 -3.68 -2.72 5.77
C ALA A 116 -4.56 -2.22 6.93
N HIS A 117 -5.85 -1.96 6.66
CA HIS A 117 -6.82 -1.56 7.68
C HIS A 117 -7.18 -2.70 8.64
N LEU A 118 -7.37 -3.93 8.15
CA LEU A 118 -7.71 -5.10 8.98
C LEU A 118 -6.58 -5.42 9.97
N PHE A 119 -5.34 -5.30 9.50
CA PHE A 119 -4.13 -5.52 10.29
C PHE A 119 -3.70 -4.32 11.12
N GLY A 120 -4.26 -3.13 10.88
CA GLY A 120 -3.90 -1.91 11.60
C GLY A 120 -2.49 -1.39 11.29
N VAL A 121 -1.97 -1.71 10.10
CA VAL A 121 -0.63 -1.31 9.65
C VAL A 121 -0.71 -0.23 8.58
N SER A 122 0.33 0.59 8.44
CA SER A 122 0.44 1.52 7.32
C SER A 122 0.40 0.82 5.96
N LEU A 123 -0.20 1.48 4.98
CA LEU A 123 -0.29 0.98 3.60
C LEU A 123 1.12 0.79 2.97
N ASP A 124 2.07 1.65 3.34
CA ASP A 124 3.46 1.53 2.90
C ASP A 124 4.13 0.26 3.44
N LEU A 125 3.90 -0.08 4.71
CA LEU A 125 4.37 -1.33 5.30
C LEU A 125 3.72 -2.52 4.60
N PHE A 126 2.40 -2.47 4.40
CA PHE A 126 1.65 -3.52 3.74
C PHE A 126 2.15 -3.80 2.32
N HIS A 127 2.37 -2.76 1.50
CA HIS A 127 2.97 -2.89 0.18
C HIS A 127 4.42 -3.39 0.22
N SER A 128 5.18 -3.03 1.26
CA SER A 128 6.55 -3.52 1.42
C SER A 128 6.59 -5.01 1.74
N VAL A 129 5.67 -5.48 2.59
CA VAL A 129 5.49 -6.91 2.88
C VAL A 129 5.05 -7.67 1.62
N HIS A 130 4.12 -7.15 0.84
CA HIS A 130 3.72 -7.75 -0.45
C HIS A 130 4.94 -7.94 -1.38
N ARG A 131 5.78 -6.90 -1.54
CA ARG A 131 7.00 -6.99 -2.37
C ARG A 131 7.99 -8.03 -1.83
N LEU A 132 8.18 -8.08 -0.51
CA LEU A 132 9.09 -9.04 0.13
C LEU A 132 8.60 -10.48 -0.09
N LEU A 133 7.34 -10.77 0.23
CA LEU A 133 6.74 -12.10 0.07
C LEU A 133 6.76 -12.54 -1.39
N GLY A 134 6.42 -11.65 -2.32
CA GLY A 134 6.46 -11.93 -3.76
C GLY A 134 7.87 -12.23 -4.27
N THR A 135 8.87 -11.47 -3.81
CA THR A 135 10.29 -11.70 -4.17
C THR A 135 10.77 -13.04 -3.63
N MET A 136 10.46 -13.37 -2.37
CA MET A 136 10.88 -14.62 -1.76
C MET A 136 10.17 -15.82 -2.39
N ALA A 137 8.87 -15.73 -2.64
CA ALA A 137 8.14 -16.76 -3.37
C ALA A 137 8.75 -17.00 -4.76
N PHE A 138 9.11 -15.94 -5.49
CA PHE A 138 9.80 -16.07 -6.78
C PHE A 138 11.16 -16.77 -6.65
N LEU A 139 12.01 -16.35 -5.71
CA LEU A 139 13.33 -16.97 -5.51
C LEU A 139 13.23 -18.46 -5.12
N GLN A 140 12.28 -18.80 -4.25
CA GLN A 140 12.03 -20.19 -3.84
C GLN A 140 11.43 -21.02 -4.98
N GLY A 141 10.52 -20.44 -5.78
CA GLY A 141 9.98 -21.09 -6.98
C GLY A 141 11.04 -21.33 -8.06
N LEU A 142 11.96 -20.37 -8.25
CA LEU A 142 13.10 -20.52 -9.15
C LEU A 142 14.05 -21.62 -8.68
N ALA A 143 14.39 -21.65 -7.38
CA ALA A 143 15.22 -22.70 -6.80
C ALA A 143 14.57 -24.08 -6.96
N HIS A 144 13.27 -24.21 -6.69
CA HIS A 144 12.51 -25.44 -6.94
C HIS A 144 12.63 -25.90 -8.40
N GLY A 145 12.38 -25.02 -9.36
CA GLY A 145 12.50 -25.35 -10.78
C GLY A 145 13.92 -25.79 -11.18
N VAL A 146 14.95 -25.10 -10.69
CA VAL A 146 16.36 -25.45 -10.96
C VAL A 146 16.72 -26.81 -10.36
N TYR A 147 16.37 -27.07 -9.10
CA TYR A 147 16.67 -28.35 -8.45
C TYR A 147 15.92 -29.51 -9.12
N GLU A 148 14.67 -29.31 -9.54
CA GLU A 148 13.90 -30.34 -10.23
C GLU A 148 14.56 -30.74 -11.55
N VAL A 149 14.91 -29.76 -12.39
CA VAL A 149 15.60 -29.97 -13.67
C VAL A 149 16.96 -30.63 -13.48
N ALA A 150 17.68 -30.27 -12.41
CA ALA A 150 18.98 -30.88 -12.09
C ALA A 150 18.86 -32.30 -11.53
N SER A 151 17.71 -32.66 -10.93
CA SER A 151 17.52 -33.95 -10.26
C SER A 151 17.04 -35.07 -11.18
N ALA A 152 16.30 -34.75 -12.25
CA ALA A 152 15.68 -35.75 -13.11
C ALA A 152 15.47 -35.23 -14.56
N PRO A 153 15.45 -36.13 -15.56
CA PRO A 153 15.16 -35.75 -16.93
C PRO A 153 13.73 -35.23 -17.08
N VAL A 154 13.60 -34.06 -17.72
CA VAL A 154 12.33 -33.34 -17.88
C VAL A 154 11.56 -33.89 -19.08
N HIS A 155 10.40 -34.47 -18.84
CA HIS A 155 9.50 -34.95 -19.90
C HIS A 155 8.46 -33.87 -20.21
N VAL A 156 8.68 -33.12 -21.28
CA VAL A 156 7.91 -31.91 -21.64
C VAL A 156 6.44 -32.21 -22.00
N HIS A 157 6.10 -33.47 -22.27
CA HIS A 157 4.72 -33.91 -22.51
C HIS A 157 3.92 -34.21 -21.23
N ASP A 158 4.55 -34.24 -20.06
CA ASP A 158 3.83 -34.39 -18.79
C ASP A 158 3.10 -33.08 -18.45
N GLY A 159 1.79 -33.16 -18.22
CA GLY A 159 0.96 -32.02 -17.86
C GLY A 159 1.48 -31.30 -16.61
N THR A 160 2.04 -32.01 -15.63
CA THR A 160 2.61 -31.37 -14.43
C THR A 160 3.80 -30.47 -14.77
N VAL A 161 4.67 -30.91 -15.69
CA VAL A 161 5.83 -30.14 -16.16
C VAL A 161 5.37 -28.91 -16.93
N VAL A 162 4.41 -29.06 -17.84
CA VAL A 162 3.86 -27.95 -18.63
C VAL A 162 3.29 -26.84 -17.73
N TYR A 163 2.49 -27.21 -16.73
CA TYR A 163 1.94 -26.22 -15.78
C TYR A 163 3.01 -25.60 -14.88
N GLY A 164 4.07 -26.35 -14.52
CA GLY A 164 5.21 -25.82 -13.75
C GLY A 164 6.03 -24.79 -14.53
N ILE A 165 6.31 -25.07 -15.81
CA ILE A 165 6.98 -24.13 -16.73
C ILE A 165 6.10 -22.89 -16.94
N SER A 166 4.79 -23.09 -17.18
CA SER A 166 3.84 -22.00 -17.34
C SER A 166 3.78 -21.11 -16.10
N ALA A 167 3.71 -21.69 -14.90
CA ALA A 167 3.75 -20.95 -13.64
C ALA A 167 5.05 -20.16 -13.49
N SER A 168 6.20 -20.74 -13.85
CA SER A 168 7.50 -20.07 -13.80
C SER A 168 7.57 -18.84 -14.73
N ILE A 169 7.07 -18.97 -15.97
CA ILE A 169 7.00 -17.86 -16.94
C ILE A 169 6.07 -16.74 -16.44
N ILE A 170 4.91 -17.11 -15.89
CA ILE A 170 3.96 -16.14 -15.32
C ILE A 170 4.60 -15.43 -14.12
N PHE A 171 5.28 -16.15 -13.23
CA PHE A 171 5.92 -15.55 -12.06
C PHE A 171 7.07 -14.61 -12.46
N ALA A 172 7.88 -15.00 -13.44
CA ALA A 172 8.91 -14.12 -14.01
C ALA A 172 8.29 -12.86 -14.65
N SER A 173 7.16 -13.01 -15.36
CA SER A 173 6.42 -11.88 -15.94
C SER A 173 5.86 -10.93 -14.86
N LEU A 174 5.39 -11.46 -13.73
CA LEU A 174 4.98 -10.66 -12.57
C LEU A 174 6.13 -9.84 -12.01
N MET A 175 7.32 -10.43 -11.85
CA MET A 175 8.51 -9.70 -11.41
C MET A 175 8.93 -8.62 -12.41
N LEU A 176 8.95 -8.95 -13.69
CA LEU A 176 9.32 -8.01 -14.75
C LEU A 176 8.33 -6.84 -14.87
N SER A 177 7.02 -7.11 -14.71
CA SER A 177 5.98 -6.08 -14.77
C SER A 177 6.23 -4.96 -13.75
N SER A 178 6.79 -5.30 -12.57
CA SER A 178 7.08 -4.35 -11.50
C SER A 178 8.12 -3.30 -11.89
N VAL A 179 9.01 -3.62 -12.83
CA VAL A 179 10.03 -2.69 -13.37
C VAL A 179 9.39 -1.62 -14.26
N PHE A 180 8.34 -1.97 -15.01
CA PHE A 180 7.66 -1.07 -15.94
C PHE A 180 6.54 -0.23 -15.33
N LYS A 181 6.21 -0.47 -14.04
CA LYS A 181 5.15 0.26 -13.30
C LYS A 181 5.23 1.77 -13.43
N ALA A 182 6.43 2.35 -13.40
CA ALA A 182 6.63 3.80 -13.42
C ALA A 182 6.26 4.44 -14.78
N ARG A 183 6.32 3.69 -15.88
CA ARG A 183 6.03 4.20 -17.23
C ARG A 183 4.58 4.00 -17.64
N VAL A 184 3.99 2.86 -17.28
CA VAL A 184 2.65 2.46 -17.71
C VAL A 184 1.84 1.88 -16.54
N TYR A 185 1.55 2.73 -15.55
CA TYR A 185 0.90 2.32 -14.29
C TYR A 185 -0.44 1.58 -14.51
N GLU A 186 -1.29 2.08 -15.40
CA GLU A 186 -2.61 1.49 -15.66
C GLU A 186 -2.51 0.08 -16.25
N PHE A 187 -1.67 -0.09 -17.28
CA PHE A 187 -1.42 -1.39 -17.90
C PHE A 187 -0.81 -2.37 -16.90
N PHE A 188 0.21 -1.91 -16.17
CA PHE A 188 0.85 -2.69 -15.10
C PHE A 188 -0.18 -3.19 -14.08
N SER A 189 -1.04 -2.31 -13.56
CA SER A 189 -1.96 -2.70 -12.49
C SER A 189 -2.96 -3.77 -12.94
N GLN A 190 -3.41 -3.75 -14.20
CA GLN A 190 -4.36 -4.75 -14.69
C GLN A 190 -3.66 -6.05 -15.08
N SER A 191 -2.51 -5.96 -15.78
CA SER A 191 -1.74 -7.14 -16.18
C SER A 191 -1.23 -7.92 -14.97
N HIS A 192 -0.78 -7.23 -13.92
CA HIS A 192 -0.29 -7.86 -12.70
C HIS A 192 -1.38 -8.69 -11.99
N ARG A 193 -2.60 -8.16 -11.89
CA ARG A 193 -3.75 -8.89 -11.32
C ARG A 193 -4.13 -10.10 -12.16
N ALA A 194 -4.18 -9.95 -13.49
CA ALA A 194 -4.49 -11.05 -14.40
C ALA A 194 -3.44 -12.17 -14.32
N CYS A 195 -2.15 -11.81 -14.33
CA CYS A 195 -1.05 -12.77 -14.17
C CYS A 195 -1.05 -13.42 -12.78
N ALA A 196 -1.42 -12.71 -11.71
CA ALA A 196 -1.52 -13.30 -10.37
C ALA A 196 -2.61 -14.38 -10.31
N LEU A 197 -3.79 -14.15 -10.91
CA LEU A 197 -4.84 -15.16 -11.04
C LEU A 197 -4.38 -16.35 -11.90
N GLY A 198 -3.68 -16.07 -13.00
CA GLY A 198 -3.07 -17.08 -13.85
C GLY A 198 -2.03 -17.94 -13.11
N LEU A 199 -1.22 -17.33 -12.23
CA LEU A 199 -0.23 -18.03 -11.40
C LEU A 199 -0.92 -18.98 -10.42
N VAL A 200 -1.98 -18.53 -9.73
CA VAL A 200 -2.76 -19.38 -8.82
C VAL A 200 -3.35 -20.57 -9.57
N PHE A 201 -3.93 -20.35 -10.75
CA PHE A 201 -4.49 -21.41 -11.58
C PHE A 201 -3.43 -22.40 -12.06
N ALA A 202 -2.31 -21.92 -12.62
CA ALA A 202 -1.23 -22.76 -13.11
C ALA A 202 -0.61 -23.59 -11.98
N THR A 203 -0.42 -22.98 -10.80
CA THR A 203 0.11 -23.67 -9.61
C THR A 203 -0.88 -24.72 -9.11
N TRP A 204 -2.18 -24.42 -9.07
CA TRP A 204 -3.21 -25.40 -8.70
C TRP A 204 -3.17 -26.63 -9.60
N ARG A 205 -3.10 -26.42 -10.92
CA ARG A 205 -2.98 -27.52 -11.90
C ARG A 205 -1.67 -28.30 -11.75
N HIS A 206 -0.57 -27.62 -11.42
CA HIS A 206 0.71 -28.25 -11.16
C HIS A 206 0.67 -29.15 -9.90
N THR A 207 0.00 -28.74 -8.82
CA THR A 207 -0.02 -29.49 -7.54
C THR A 207 -1.16 -30.50 -7.40
N TYR A 208 -2.22 -30.39 -8.21
CA TYR A 208 -3.48 -31.12 -8.05
C TYR A 208 -3.31 -32.65 -7.84
N ASN A 209 -2.46 -33.29 -8.64
CA ASN A 209 -2.22 -34.73 -8.56
C ASN A 209 -0.99 -35.13 -7.70
N LYS A 210 -0.27 -34.16 -7.12
CA LYS A 210 1.00 -34.40 -6.40
C LYS A 210 0.84 -34.36 -4.90
N SER A 211 0.04 -33.43 -4.38
CA SER A 211 -0.12 -33.22 -2.94
C SER A 211 -1.47 -32.59 -2.62
N ALA A 212 -2.28 -33.31 -1.83
CA ALA A 212 -3.54 -32.78 -1.31
C ALA A 212 -3.30 -31.51 -0.48
N LEU A 213 -2.32 -31.53 0.43
CA LEU A 213 -1.97 -30.38 1.28
C LEU A 213 -1.64 -29.14 0.45
N SER A 214 -0.80 -29.27 -0.58
CA SER A 214 -0.39 -28.14 -1.42
C SER A 214 -1.57 -27.55 -2.20
N THR A 215 -2.45 -28.43 -2.70
CA THR A 215 -3.68 -28.05 -3.38
C THR A 215 -4.61 -27.27 -2.45
N TRP A 216 -4.76 -27.71 -1.19
CA TRP A 216 -5.54 -27.00 -0.19
C TRP A 216 -4.95 -25.65 0.22
N CYS A 217 -3.63 -25.53 0.31
CA CYS A 217 -2.98 -24.24 0.56
C CYS A 217 -3.28 -23.23 -0.56
N ILE A 218 -3.27 -23.66 -1.84
CA ILE A 218 -3.60 -22.79 -2.97
C ILE A 218 -5.09 -22.43 -2.95
N ALA A 219 -5.97 -23.39 -2.65
CA ALA A 219 -7.40 -23.12 -2.46
C ALA A 219 -7.64 -22.11 -1.33
N GLY A 220 -6.92 -22.25 -0.21
CA GLY A 220 -6.94 -21.29 0.89
C GLY A 220 -6.44 -19.89 0.48
N ALA A 221 -5.37 -19.81 -0.31
CA ALA A 221 -4.87 -18.56 -0.86
C ALA A 221 -5.90 -17.87 -1.78
N ALA A 222 -6.54 -18.65 -2.66
CA ALA A 222 -7.61 -18.16 -3.54
C ALA A 222 -8.85 -17.69 -2.75
N ALA A 223 -9.26 -18.45 -1.73
CA ALA A 223 -10.36 -18.08 -0.85
C ALA A 223 -10.05 -16.80 -0.05
N ALA A 224 -8.83 -16.66 0.47
CA ALA A 224 -8.42 -15.47 1.20
C ALA A 224 -8.36 -14.22 0.30
N TYR A 225 -7.89 -14.37 -0.95
CA TYR A 225 -7.96 -13.32 -1.96
C TYR A 225 -9.41 -12.91 -2.25
N ALA A 226 -10.29 -13.88 -2.53
CA ALA A 226 -11.70 -13.61 -2.81
C ALA A 226 -12.40 -12.93 -1.62
N LEU A 227 -12.09 -13.36 -0.39
CA LEU A 227 -12.64 -12.76 0.83
C LEU A 227 -12.16 -11.31 1.01
N THR A 228 -10.87 -11.05 0.89
CA THR A 228 -10.32 -9.69 1.02
C THR A 228 -10.83 -8.77 -0.10
N PHE A 229 -11.00 -9.28 -1.32
CA PHE A 229 -11.64 -8.57 -2.43
C PHE A 229 -13.12 -8.24 -2.14
N LEU A 230 -13.88 -9.20 -1.63
CA LEU A 230 -15.29 -8.99 -1.26
C LEU A 230 -15.42 -7.93 -0.15
N ILE A 231 -14.58 -7.99 0.88
CA ILE A 231 -14.53 -6.99 1.96
C ILE A 231 -14.18 -5.61 1.39
N GLN A 232 -13.22 -5.53 0.45
CA GLN A 232 -12.85 -4.29 -0.23
C GLN A 232 -14.05 -3.69 -0.99
N ILE A 233 -14.77 -4.49 -1.79
CA ILE A 233 -15.95 -4.04 -2.54
C ILE A 233 -17.05 -3.59 -1.58
N LEU A 234 -17.34 -4.38 -0.55
CA LEU A 234 -18.38 -4.05 0.42
C LEU A 234 -18.07 -2.74 1.15
N ARG A 235 -16.80 -2.54 1.56
CA ARG A 235 -16.34 -1.29 2.18
C ARG A 235 -16.54 -0.09 1.25
N ILE A 236 -16.16 -0.22 -0.03
CA ILE A 236 -16.36 0.82 -1.04
C ILE A 236 -17.86 1.09 -1.23
N ALA A 237 -18.68 0.05 -1.36
CA ALA A 237 -20.13 0.18 -1.52
C ALA A 237 -20.77 0.90 -0.33
N VAL A 238 -20.51 0.44 0.90
CA VAL A 238 -21.03 1.04 2.13
C VAL A 238 -20.57 2.49 2.27
N ARG A 239 -19.31 2.80 1.91
CA ARG A 239 -18.76 4.16 1.99
C ARG A 239 -19.45 5.14 1.03
N ASN A 240 -19.70 4.70 -0.21
CA ASN A 240 -20.16 5.58 -1.29
C ASN A 240 -21.69 5.57 -1.47
N LEU A 241 -22.39 4.57 -0.93
CA LEU A 241 -23.84 4.44 -1.00
C LEU A 241 -24.43 4.66 0.41
N ALA A 242 -25.00 5.84 0.62
CA ALA A 242 -25.90 6.12 1.72
C ALA A 242 -27.34 6.20 1.20
N PHE A 243 -28.32 5.90 2.06
CA PHE A 243 -29.74 5.79 1.70
C PHE A 243 -30.27 7.00 0.90
N ALA A 244 -29.75 8.20 1.16
CA ALA A 244 -30.17 9.44 0.50
C ALA A 244 -29.03 10.20 -0.21
N ARG A 245 -27.77 9.75 -0.11
CA ARG A 245 -26.61 10.49 -0.62
C ARG A 245 -25.60 9.54 -1.28
N ARG A 246 -25.04 9.99 -2.40
CA ARG A 246 -23.95 9.31 -3.10
C ARG A 246 -22.69 10.18 -3.03
N ALA A 247 -21.53 9.56 -3.18
CA ALA A 247 -20.29 10.30 -3.28
C ALA A 247 -20.21 11.02 -4.63
N GLU A 248 -19.90 12.30 -4.58
CA GLU A 248 -19.76 13.18 -5.75
C GLU A 248 -18.44 13.92 -5.69
N CYS A 249 -17.94 14.36 -6.83
CA CYS A 249 -16.80 15.25 -6.92
C CYS A 249 -17.09 16.40 -7.90
N LEU A 250 -16.59 17.58 -7.56
CA LEU A 250 -16.51 18.73 -8.45
C LEU A 250 -15.05 18.86 -8.91
N ILE A 251 -14.86 19.02 -10.21
CA ILE A 251 -13.53 19.22 -10.80
C ILE A 251 -13.42 20.70 -11.14
N ASN A 252 -12.49 21.39 -10.50
CA ASN A 252 -12.17 22.77 -10.79
C ASN A 252 -10.81 22.84 -11.51
N HIS A 253 -10.75 23.62 -12.59
CA HIS A 253 -9.54 23.79 -13.38
C HIS A 253 -8.82 25.04 -12.87
N GLN A 254 -7.75 24.85 -12.09
CA GLN A 254 -6.89 25.93 -11.61
C GLN A 254 -5.56 25.86 -12.36
N GLY A 255 -5.35 26.78 -13.30
CA GLY A 255 -4.13 26.86 -14.10
C GLY A 255 -3.74 25.54 -14.77
N ASN A 256 -2.63 24.95 -14.31
CA ASN A 256 -2.07 23.70 -14.84
C ASN A 256 -2.48 22.45 -14.06
N ASN A 257 -2.93 22.60 -12.82
CA ASN A 257 -3.34 21.49 -11.96
C ASN A 257 -4.88 21.43 -11.88
N LEU A 258 -5.38 20.39 -11.22
CA LEU A 258 -6.80 20.17 -11.02
C LEU A 258 -7.08 20.15 -9.52
N GLU A 259 -8.04 20.96 -9.11
CA GLU A 259 -8.60 20.93 -7.78
C GLU A 259 -9.85 20.05 -7.81
N VAL A 260 -9.79 18.90 -7.15
CA VAL A 260 -10.91 17.96 -7.10
C VAL A 260 -11.53 17.99 -5.71
N ILE A 261 -12.67 18.67 -5.59
CA ILE A 261 -13.43 18.79 -4.35
C ILE A 261 -14.39 17.60 -4.27
N VAL A 262 -14.25 16.79 -3.23
CA VAL A 262 -15.02 15.55 -3.07
C VAL A 262 -16.01 15.69 -1.91
N PHE A 263 -17.27 15.37 -2.18
CA PHE A 263 -18.37 15.34 -1.22
C PHE A 263 -18.67 13.89 -0.84
N PRO A 264 -18.20 13.40 0.32
CA PRO A 264 -18.42 12.02 0.73
C PRO A 264 -19.86 11.77 1.16
N ALA A 265 -20.41 10.61 0.78
CA ALA A 265 -21.75 10.19 1.24
C ALA A 265 -21.82 9.96 2.76
N ARG A 266 -20.72 9.50 3.36
CA ARG A 266 -20.59 9.24 4.79
C ARG A 266 -19.36 10.01 5.34
N PRO A 267 -19.57 11.10 6.10
CA PRO A 267 -18.50 11.85 6.74
C PRO A 267 -17.63 11.00 7.67
N TRP A 268 -16.35 11.34 7.79
CA TRP A 268 -15.43 10.80 8.80
C TRP A 268 -14.48 11.89 9.27
N THR A 269 -13.77 11.64 10.37
CA THR A 269 -12.73 12.55 10.85
C THR A 269 -11.45 12.36 10.05
N VAL A 270 -11.15 13.33 9.18
CA VAL A 270 -9.91 13.35 8.38
C VAL A 270 -8.71 13.59 9.29
N ARG A 271 -7.58 12.95 8.97
CA ARG A 271 -6.28 13.21 9.60
C ARG A 271 -5.25 13.64 8.56
N ALA A 272 -4.29 14.46 8.97
CA ALA A 272 -3.20 14.87 8.10
C ALA A 272 -2.40 13.67 7.57
N GLY A 273 -2.08 13.71 6.27
CA GLY A 273 -1.39 12.64 5.56
C GLY A 273 -2.27 11.45 5.16
N GLU A 274 -3.59 11.50 5.44
CA GLU A 274 -4.52 10.52 4.87
C GLU A 274 -4.59 10.64 3.34
N ARG A 275 -4.73 9.48 2.72
CA ARG A 275 -4.86 9.26 1.29
C ARG A 275 -6.16 8.53 1.01
N VAL A 276 -6.73 8.77 -0.15
CA VAL A 276 -7.91 8.07 -0.65
C VAL A 276 -7.63 7.64 -2.08
N ASN A 277 -8.16 6.49 -2.48
CA ASN A 277 -8.22 6.16 -3.89
C ASN A 277 -9.52 6.67 -4.47
N LEU A 278 -9.42 7.37 -5.60
CA LEU A 278 -10.55 7.95 -6.31
C LEU A 278 -10.72 7.27 -7.67
N SER A 279 -11.97 6.99 -8.01
CA SER A 279 -12.40 6.62 -9.36
C SER A 279 -13.59 7.48 -9.76
N ILE A 280 -13.55 8.02 -10.97
CA ILE A 280 -14.60 8.85 -11.55
C ILE A 280 -15.11 8.13 -12.80
N PRO A 281 -16.28 7.48 -12.75
CA PRO A 281 -16.84 6.72 -13.88
C PRO A 281 -17.03 7.54 -15.15
N SER A 282 -17.33 8.84 -15.05
CA SER A 282 -17.52 9.72 -16.21
C SER A 282 -16.22 9.96 -16.99
N ALA A 283 -15.05 9.72 -16.39
CA ALA A 283 -13.76 9.86 -17.07
C ALA A 283 -13.51 8.78 -18.15
N GLY A 284 -14.33 7.74 -18.23
CA GLY A 284 -14.26 6.71 -19.27
C GLY A 284 -14.73 5.33 -18.80
N LEU A 285 -15.08 4.46 -19.75
CA LEU A 285 -15.65 3.13 -19.48
C LEU A 285 -14.75 2.28 -18.55
N MET A 286 -13.43 2.31 -18.77
CA MET A 286 -12.46 1.57 -17.97
C MET A 286 -12.07 2.27 -16.66
N SER A 287 -12.43 3.54 -16.48
CA SER A 287 -12.06 4.33 -15.30
C SER A 287 -12.72 3.79 -14.03
N VAL A 288 -13.86 3.10 -14.15
CA VAL A 288 -14.55 2.41 -13.03
C VAL A 288 -13.65 1.35 -12.38
N PHE A 289 -12.80 0.68 -13.17
CA PHE A 289 -11.88 -0.36 -12.69
C PHE A 289 -10.49 0.20 -12.31
N GLN A 290 -10.34 1.52 -12.35
CA GLN A 290 -9.10 2.22 -12.07
C GLN A 290 -9.28 3.14 -10.86
N MET A 291 -8.76 2.70 -9.72
CA MET A 291 -8.70 3.50 -8.49
C MET A 291 -7.31 4.14 -8.40
N HIS A 292 -7.24 5.46 -8.28
CA HIS A 292 -5.98 6.20 -8.23
C HIS A 292 -5.75 6.84 -6.86
N PRO A 293 -4.57 6.66 -6.24
CA PRO A 293 -4.28 7.20 -4.91
C PRO A 293 -4.00 8.70 -4.97
N PHE A 294 -4.67 9.46 -4.10
CA PHE A 294 -4.44 10.88 -3.89
C PHE A 294 -4.33 11.19 -2.40
N VAL A 295 -3.47 12.12 -2.05
CA VAL A 295 -3.37 12.65 -0.68
C VAL A 295 -4.49 13.68 -0.48
N ILE A 296 -5.15 13.65 0.67
CA ILE A 296 -6.10 14.70 1.04
C ILE A 296 -5.30 15.96 1.36
N THR A 297 -5.50 17.03 0.58
CA THR A 297 -4.75 18.30 0.71
C THR A 297 -5.45 19.26 1.67
N TRP A 298 -6.78 19.34 1.60
CA TRP A 298 -7.59 20.22 2.43
C TRP A 298 -8.91 19.52 2.81
N TRP A 299 -9.55 19.96 3.89
CA TRP A 299 -10.86 19.47 4.29
C TRP A 299 -11.66 20.56 5.00
N ASP A 300 -12.97 20.57 4.78
CA ASP A 300 -13.89 21.51 5.40
C ASP A 300 -14.89 20.76 6.27
N ASN A 301 -15.10 21.30 7.47
CA ASN A 301 -16.06 20.77 8.42
C ASN A 301 -17.25 21.72 8.50
N ASN A 302 -18.44 21.16 8.50
CA ASN A 302 -19.67 21.90 8.78
C ASN A 302 -19.67 22.41 10.25
N GLU A 303 -20.59 23.31 10.61
CA GLU A 303 -20.77 23.87 11.95
C GLU A 303 -20.85 22.82 13.06
N LEU A 304 -21.36 21.63 12.72
CA LEU A 304 -21.45 20.46 13.61
C LEU A 304 -20.11 19.69 13.79
N GLY A 305 -19.01 20.18 13.21
CA GLY A 305 -17.70 19.53 13.23
C GLY A 305 -17.61 18.25 12.37
N LYS A 306 -18.58 18.04 11.47
CA LYS A 306 -18.60 16.88 10.55
C LYS A 306 -18.01 17.28 9.19
N LEU A 307 -17.22 16.37 8.60
CA LEU A 307 -16.66 16.54 7.27
C LEU A 307 -17.75 16.81 6.22
N GLU A 308 -17.66 17.94 5.55
CA GLU A 308 -18.54 18.34 4.46
C GLU A 308 -17.94 17.99 3.09
N SER A 309 -16.70 18.42 2.89
CA SER A 309 -15.92 18.16 1.68
C SER A 309 -14.43 18.03 2.00
N PHE A 310 -13.70 17.36 1.13
CA PHE A 310 -12.25 17.38 1.14
C PHE A 310 -11.72 17.58 -0.27
N THR A 311 -10.58 18.25 -0.36
CA THR A 311 -9.98 18.63 -1.64
C THR A 311 -8.74 17.81 -1.91
N LEU A 312 -8.62 17.36 -3.15
CA LEU A 312 -7.48 16.67 -3.70
C LEU A 312 -6.83 17.56 -4.75
N LEU A 313 -5.52 17.80 -4.60
CA LEU A 313 -4.73 18.51 -5.60
C LEU A 313 -4.12 17.49 -6.58
N VAL A 314 -4.49 17.58 -7.86
CA VAL A 314 -4.17 16.58 -8.88
C VAL A 314 -3.40 17.20 -10.03
N LYS A 315 -2.15 16.74 -10.25
CA LYS A 315 -1.36 17.12 -11.43
C LYS A 315 -1.75 16.25 -12.63
N PRO A 316 -2.21 16.82 -13.75
CA PRO A 316 -2.49 16.07 -14.97
C PRO A 316 -1.22 15.37 -15.48
N ARG A 317 -1.29 14.05 -15.60
CA ARG A 317 -0.31 13.18 -16.27
C ARG A 317 -1.02 12.25 -17.24
N SER A 318 -0.26 11.52 -18.06
CA SER A 318 -0.80 10.51 -18.98
C SER A 318 -1.76 9.54 -18.29
N GLY A 319 -2.84 9.17 -18.98
CA GLY A 319 -3.84 8.23 -18.46
C GLY A 319 -5.01 8.93 -17.76
N PHE A 320 -5.48 8.36 -16.65
CA PHE A 320 -6.66 8.78 -15.89
C PHE A 320 -6.65 10.26 -15.52
N THR A 321 -5.53 10.78 -15.00
CA THR A 321 -5.42 12.19 -14.60
C THR A 321 -5.56 13.16 -15.77
N ASN A 322 -5.13 12.78 -16.99
CA ASN A 322 -5.37 13.61 -18.18
C ASN A 322 -6.84 13.55 -18.61
N LYS A 323 -7.48 12.39 -18.45
CA LYS A 323 -8.93 12.25 -18.71
C LYS A 323 -9.74 13.13 -17.76
N LEU A 324 -9.30 13.30 -16.50
CA LEU A 324 -9.93 14.23 -15.56
C LEU A 324 -9.85 15.68 -16.04
N LYS A 325 -8.72 16.08 -16.64
CA LYS A 325 -8.57 17.43 -17.23
C LYS A 325 -9.54 17.69 -18.38
N MET A 326 -9.97 16.64 -19.09
CA MET A 326 -10.92 16.76 -20.20
C MET A 326 -12.39 16.81 -19.73
N LEU A 327 -12.66 16.55 -18.46
CA LEU A 327 -14.03 16.59 -17.95
C LEU A 327 -14.50 18.03 -17.72
N PRO A 328 -15.79 18.32 -17.96
CA PRO A 328 -16.36 19.62 -17.67
C PRO A 328 -16.37 19.88 -16.15
N SER A 329 -16.29 21.16 -15.76
CA SER A 329 -16.34 21.63 -14.37
C SER A 329 -17.74 21.51 -13.76
N THR A 330 -18.25 20.28 -13.69
CA THR A 330 -19.55 19.94 -13.16
C THR A 330 -19.41 18.89 -12.06
N ARG A 331 -20.52 18.59 -11.38
CA ARG A 331 -20.57 17.49 -10.42
C ARG A 331 -20.57 16.16 -11.17
N HIS A 332 -19.62 15.31 -10.82
CA HIS A 332 -19.49 13.94 -11.31
C HIS A 332 -19.69 12.95 -10.17
N ARG A 333 -20.18 11.75 -10.49
CA ARG A 333 -20.21 10.66 -9.52
C ARG A 333 -18.77 10.23 -9.20
N ALA A 334 -18.50 10.00 -7.93
CA ALA A 334 -17.21 9.51 -7.46
C ALA A 334 -17.35 8.17 -6.73
N TRP A 335 -16.30 7.36 -6.80
CA TRP A 335 -16.10 6.22 -5.93
C TRP A 335 -14.82 6.44 -5.14
N ILE A 336 -14.96 6.40 -3.81
CA ILE A 336 -13.90 6.67 -2.85
C ILE A 336 -13.56 5.38 -2.12
N ASP A 337 -12.29 5.01 -2.12
CA ASP A 337 -11.76 3.97 -1.26
C ASP A 337 -10.78 4.57 -0.23
N GLY A 338 -10.96 4.26 1.05
CA GLY A 338 -10.19 4.85 2.14
C GLY A 338 -11.02 5.22 3.37
N PRO A 339 -10.48 6.10 4.24
CA PRO A 339 -9.14 6.70 4.18
C PRO A 339 -8.02 5.68 4.49
N TYR A 340 -6.83 5.95 3.95
CA TYR A 340 -5.57 5.26 4.23
C TYR A 340 -4.56 6.30 4.72
N GLY A 341 -4.15 6.25 5.99
CA GLY A 341 -3.34 7.32 6.59
C GLY A 341 -2.16 6.81 7.38
N PRO A 342 -1.25 7.71 7.80
CA PRO A 342 0.04 7.33 8.36
C PRO A 342 -0.12 6.47 9.62
N ASP A 343 0.90 5.65 9.90
CA ASP A 343 0.89 4.56 10.89
C ASP A 343 0.11 4.95 12.15
N ARG A 344 -1.06 4.31 12.35
CA ARG A 344 -1.94 4.58 13.50
C ARG A 344 -1.31 4.15 14.84
N ALA A 345 -0.18 3.45 14.81
CA ALA A 345 0.38 2.77 15.98
C ALA A 345 1.92 2.79 16.07
N LEU A 346 2.66 3.17 15.02
CA LEU A 346 4.10 2.93 14.94
C LEU A 346 4.94 4.19 14.66
N GLY A 347 4.79 5.19 15.52
CA GLY A 347 5.61 6.41 15.45
C GLY A 347 5.25 7.39 16.56
N THR A 348 6.21 8.23 16.95
CA THR A 348 5.90 9.44 17.72
C THR A 348 5.07 10.36 16.83
N PRO A 349 3.85 10.76 17.25
CA PRO A 349 3.04 11.73 16.55
C PRO A 349 3.86 12.97 16.19
N ILE A 350 3.60 13.54 15.02
CA ILE A 350 4.28 14.77 14.59
C ILE A 350 4.04 15.93 15.57
N SER A 351 2.89 15.89 16.27
CA SER A 351 2.51 16.83 17.33
C SER A 351 3.43 16.82 18.55
N ASP A 352 4.27 15.79 18.74
CA ASP A 352 5.17 15.69 19.89
C ASP A 352 6.49 16.44 19.67
N TYR A 353 6.77 16.86 18.44
CA TYR A 353 7.99 17.58 18.08
C TYR A 353 7.81 19.08 18.29
N GLY A 354 8.78 19.72 18.96
CA GLY A 354 8.80 21.17 19.19
C GLY A 354 9.11 21.99 17.94
N HIS A 355 9.96 21.49 17.05
CA HIS A 355 10.29 22.16 15.80
C HIS A 355 10.12 21.20 14.64
N ILE A 356 9.38 21.63 13.63
CA ILE A 356 9.07 20.83 12.45
C ILE A 356 9.63 21.53 11.22
N PHE A 357 10.44 20.78 10.47
CA PHE A 357 11.01 21.21 9.21
C PHE A 357 10.39 20.41 8.07
N MET A 358 9.72 21.10 7.16
CA MET A 358 8.97 20.52 6.06
C MET A 358 9.62 20.94 4.75
N VAL A 359 9.83 19.99 3.84
CA VAL A 359 10.38 20.24 2.52
C VAL A 359 9.40 19.72 1.48
N ALA A 360 9.10 20.57 0.50
CA ALA A 360 8.22 20.25 -0.61
C ALA A 360 8.80 20.72 -1.93
N THR A 361 8.42 20.03 -3.01
CA THR A 361 8.76 20.37 -4.40
C THR A 361 7.50 20.34 -5.26
N GLY A 362 7.24 21.39 -6.04
CA GLY A 362 6.05 21.55 -6.89
C GLY A 362 4.74 21.27 -6.13
N ILE A 363 3.82 20.54 -6.75
CA ILE A 363 2.54 20.08 -6.15
C ILE A 363 2.70 19.28 -4.84
N GLY A 364 3.91 18.81 -4.51
CA GLY A 364 4.19 18.08 -3.28
C GLY A 364 3.89 18.86 -1.99
N VAL A 365 3.74 20.19 -2.08
CA VAL A 365 3.26 21.03 -0.96
C VAL A 365 1.89 20.60 -0.45
N GLY A 366 1.03 20.05 -1.32
CA GLY A 366 -0.29 19.56 -0.95
C GLY A 366 -0.25 18.41 0.06
N ALA A 367 0.87 17.68 0.16
CA ALA A 367 1.05 16.68 1.21
C ALA A 367 1.47 17.27 2.57
N GLN A 368 1.98 18.50 2.60
CA GLN A 368 2.44 19.19 3.81
C GLN A 368 1.34 20.05 4.44
N ILE A 369 0.53 20.73 3.63
CA ILE A 369 -0.59 21.59 4.05
C ILE A 369 -1.50 20.93 5.11
N PRO A 370 -1.94 19.67 4.95
CA PRO A 370 -2.75 18.97 5.96
C PRO A 370 -2.12 18.94 7.35
N TYR A 371 -0.80 18.75 7.42
CA TYR A 371 -0.09 18.68 8.69
C TYR A 371 -0.05 20.05 9.36
N ILE A 372 0.20 21.11 8.59
CA ILE A 372 0.19 22.49 9.11
C ILE A 372 -1.20 22.80 9.68
N LYS A 373 -2.26 22.51 8.92
CA LYS A 373 -3.64 22.70 9.37
C LYS A 373 -3.92 21.98 10.69
N GLN A 374 -3.61 20.68 10.76
CA GLN A 374 -3.85 19.89 11.97
C GLN A 374 -3.01 20.37 13.17
N LEU A 375 -1.77 20.82 12.95
CA LEU A 375 -0.92 21.35 14.01
C LEU A 375 -1.45 22.67 14.57
N LEU A 376 -1.90 23.59 13.70
CA LEU A 376 -2.50 24.86 14.12
C LEU A 376 -3.83 24.64 14.87
N GLU A 377 -4.69 23.76 14.38
CA GLU A 377 -5.93 23.37 15.07
C GLU A 377 -5.63 22.73 16.44
N GLY A 378 -4.60 21.87 16.51
CA GLY A 378 -4.15 21.23 17.74
C GLY A 378 -3.51 22.20 18.73
N TYR A 379 -2.82 23.24 18.25
CA TYR A 379 -2.24 24.29 19.08
C TYR A 379 -3.32 25.10 19.79
N ARG A 380 -4.37 25.52 19.08
CA ARG A 380 -5.52 26.21 19.70
C ARG A 380 -6.21 25.37 20.78
N ARG A 381 -6.17 24.05 20.65
CA ARG A 381 -6.73 23.11 21.63
C ARG A 381 -5.76 22.75 22.75
N GLY A 382 -4.50 23.21 22.70
CA GLY A 382 -3.47 22.88 23.68
C GLY A 382 -3.01 21.42 23.67
N VAL A 383 -3.17 20.71 22.54
CA VAL A 383 -2.86 19.26 22.43
C VAL A 383 -1.57 18.95 21.67
N VAL A 384 -0.85 19.96 21.19
CA VAL A 384 0.42 19.81 20.44
C VAL A 384 1.56 20.51 21.18
N ARG A 385 2.78 20.00 21.02
CA ARG A 385 4.01 20.57 21.59
C ARG A 385 4.79 21.42 20.59
N THR A 386 4.33 21.47 19.35
CA THR A 386 4.99 22.19 18.27
C THR A 386 4.99 23.69 18.53
N GLN A 387 6.19 24.28 18.50
CA GLN A 387 6.46 25.71 18.70
C GLN A 387 6.83 26.41 17.40
N LYS A 388 7.48 25.72 16.46
CA LYS A 388 7.92 26.31 15.19
C LYS A 388 7.71 25.36 14.03
N ILE A 389 7.13 25.87 12.95
CA ILE A 389 6.98 25.19 11.67
C ILE A 389 7.80 25.97 10.64
N VAL A 390 8.71 25.29 9.94
CA VAL A 390 9.47 25.85 8.82
C VAL A 390 9.14 25.05 7.58
N LEU A 391 8.48 25.68 6.61
CA LEU A 391 8.20 25.09 5.31
C LEU A 391 9.17 25.68 4.28
N ILE A 392 10.01 24.83 3.69
CA ILE A 392 10.80 25.16 2.51
C ILE A 392 10.12 24.53 1.31
N TRP A 393 9.70 25.36 0.37
CA TRP A 393 9.03 24.93 -0.84
C TRP A 393 9.78 25.40 -2.07
N GLN A 394 10.24 24.43 -2.87
CA GLN A 394 10.79 24.69 -4.19
C GLN A 394 9.67 24.52 -5.22
N MET A 395 9.42 25.58 -5.98
CA MET A 395 8.37 25.62 -6.99
C MET A 395 8.95 25.38 -8.38
N ASP A 396 8.21 24.67 -9.22
CA ASP A 396 8.59 24.51 -10.63
C ASP A 396 8.00 25.65 -11.48
N LEU A 397 6.79 26.12 -11.14
CA LEU A 397 6.04 27.16 -11.84
C LEU A 397 5.37 28.09 -10.83
N GLU A 398 5.21 29.37 -11.16
CA GLU A 398 4.43 30.32 -10.34
C GLU A 398 2.98 29.86 -10.16
N ALA A 399 2.38 29.25 -11.19
CA ALA A 399 1.03 28.70 -11.14
C ALA A 399 0.83 27.65 -10.03
N ASP A 400 1.89 26.98 -9.55
CA ASP A 400 1.75 26.05 -8.42
C ASP A 400 1.41 26.80 -7.11
N TYR A 401 1.70 28.11 -7.00
CA TYR A 401 1.37 28.96 -5.85
C TYR A 401 -0.10 29.31 -5.85
N ASP A 402 -0.62 29.72 -7.00
CA ASP A 402 -2.01 30.15 -7.17
C ASP A 402 -2.98 29.04 -6.73
N ASP A 403 -2.65 27.77 -7.00
CA ASP A 403 -3.45 26.60 -6.62
C ASP A 403 -3.60 26.39 -5.11
N VAL A 404 -2.69 26.93 -4.29
CA VAL A 404 -2.66 26.71 -2.83
C VAL A 404 -2.64 28.00 -2.03
N GLN A 405 -2.65 29.15 -2.70
CA GLN A 405 -2.49 30.48 -2.13
C GLN A 405 -3.53 30.73 -1.03
N ASP A 406 -4.80 30.44 -1.32
CA ASP A 406 -5.91 30.66 -0.39
C ASP A 406 -5.73 29.85 0.89
N TRP A 407 -5.34 28.57 0.78
CA TRP A 407 -5.07 27.73 1.95
C TRP A 407 -3.88 28.22 2.75
N LEU A 408 -2.80 28.65 2.09
CA LEU A 408 -1.63 29.20 2.78
C LEU A 408 -1.96 30.50 3.51
N GLN A 409 -2.69 31.40 2.87
CA GLN A 409 -3.14 32.65 3.49
C GLN A 409 -4.06 32.39 4.68
N GLU A 410 -4.99 31.43 4.56
CA GLU A 410 -5.84 31.04 5.66
C GLU A 410 -4.98 30.51 6.82
N LEU A 411 -4.04 29.59 6.57
CA LEU A 411 -3.15 29.05 7.60
C LEU A 411 -2.29 30.13 8.27
N VAL A 412 -1.83 31.14 7.52
CA VAL A 412 -1.08 32.27 8.07
C VAL A 412 -1.98 33.18 8.92
N SER A 413 -3.21 33.45 8.48
CA SER A 413 -4.18 34.25 9.26
C SER A 413 -4.55 33.57 10.59
N GLN A 414 -4.52 32.24 10.57
CA GLN A 414 -4.81 31.35 11.67
C GLN A 414 -3.66 31.26 12.69
N ASP A 415 -2.46 31.71 12.33
CA ASP A 415 -1.28 31.79 13.17
C ASP A 415 -1.22 33.15 13.89
N SER A 416 -1.91 33.25 15.03
CA SER A 416 -1.98 34.47 15.85
C SER A 416 -0.72 34.76 16.67
N GLY A 417 0.41 34.08 16.39
CA GLY A 417 1.72 34.46 16.89
C GLY A 417 2.78 33.41 16.54
N TYR A 418 3.71 33.79 15.66
CA TYR A 418 5.03 33.17 15.37
C TYR A 418 5.39 32.83 13.92
N VAL A 419 4.78 33.45 12.90
CA VAL A 419 5.62 33.87 11.76
C VAL A 419 6.43 35.08 12.24
N SER A 420 7.64 34.83 12.71
CA SER A 420 8.68 35.87 12.71
C SER A 420 8.94 36.25 11.26
N GLY A 421 8.12 37.15 10.73
CA GLY A 421 8.46 37.90 9.54
C GLY A 421 9.73 38.72 9.83
N PRO A 422 10.62 38.91 8.85
CA PRO A 422 11.74 39.82 9.03
C PRO A 422 11.17 41.22 9.29
N ARG A 423 11.36 41.73 10.51
CA ARG A 423 11.29 43.16 10.76
C ARG A 423 12.39 43.79 9.92
N ASN A 424 11.95 44.57 8.93
CA ASN A 424 12.75 45.29 7.94
C ASN A 424 13.26 44.38 6.82
N GLY A 425 12.58 44.43 5.67
CA GLY A 425 13.11 44.19 4.33
C GLY A 425 13.84 42.86 4.07
N VAL A 426 13.33 42.10 3.10
CA VAL A 426 13.94 40.91 2.45
C VAL A 426 13.45 39.56 2.99
N ALA A 427 12.41 39.02 2.32
CA ALA A 427 12.37 37.70 1.66
C ALA A 427 10.92 37.17 1.53
N TYR A 428 10.13 37.82 0.68
CA TYR A 428 9.26 37.12 -0.27
C TYR A 428 9.91 37.33 -1.65
N LEU A 429 9.67 36.43 -2.61
CA LEU A 429 10.07 36.47 -4.04
C LEU A 429 11.48 35.95 -4.35
N LEU A 430 11.86 35.46 -5.54
CA LEU A 430 11.28 34.92 -6.79
C LEU A 430 12.52 34.74 -7.72
N ASN A 431 12.32 34.07 -8.87
CA ASN A 431 13.04 34.24 -10.13
C ASN A 431 14.40 33.53 -10.36
N ASN A 432 14.34 32.66 -11.39
CA ASN A 432 15.33 32.36 -12.44
C ASN A 432 16.81 32.64 -12.15
N VAL A 433 17.60 31.57 -12.04
CA VAL A 433 18.69 31.22 -12.97
C VAL A 433 18.73 29.71 -13.15
#